data_AF-A0A7K2W3T1-F1
#
_entry.id   AF-A0A7K2W3T1-F1
#
_cell.length_a   1.000
_cell.length_b   1.000
_cell.length_c   1.000
_cell.angle_alpha   90.00
_cell.angle_beta   90.00
_cell.angle_gamma   90.00
#
_symmetry.space_group_name_H-M   'P 1'
#
loop_
_entity.id
_entity.type
_entity.pdbx_description
1 polymer ?
#
loop_
_entity_poly.entity_id
_entity_poly.type
_entity_poly.pdbx_seq_one_letter_code
_entity_poly.pdbx_strand_id
1 'polypeptide(L)'
;MSFTALLPDVHHFKGTEGGRVAPLYRHPHQSEPNVTPGLLQLLTRTHGGTVTAEDLFAYIAGIAGHSGYPRRFAATPAHRGARIPLTRDPALWAEVVEVGRRTVWIHTYGQRFGSEQRDSTPGAAPRLPPAEQPECVAAIGENHELPDRISYDAPTRTVSVGTGRIRRVSPEVWDYRIGGVQVIRKWFSFRKRRPDVERQTPLNDILPVTWPSRWTVDLLDLINALGLLVVLEPRQARLLDAVSSGPLITTDDLKSGGILPVPAYATKEPKPPRKSRRTPGPGQESLDFPN
;
A
#
# COMPACT_ATOMS: atom_id res chain seq x y z
N MET A 1 -5.09 2.61 4.38
CA MET A 1 -3.63 2.57 4.70
C MET A 1 -2.85 2.50 3.39
N SER A 2 -1.52 2.36 3.41
CA SER A 2 -0.73 1.95 2.24
C SER A 2 0.20 0.80 2.62
N PHE A 3 0.41 -0.15 1.72
CA PHE A 3 1.28 -1.30 1.90
C PHE A 3 2.37 -1.26 0.82
N THR A 4 3.60 -1.62 1.19
CA THR A 4 4.74 -1.59 0.27
C THR A 4 5.71 -2.72 0.60
N ALA A 5 6.36 -3.27 -0.42
CA ALA A 5 7.47 -4.20 -0.29
C ALA A 5 8.84 -3.49 -0.25
N LEU A 6 8.86 -2.17 -0.47
CA LEU A 6 10.05 -1.32 -0.47
C LEU A 6 10.19 -0.60 0.87
N LEU A 7 11.41 -0.11 1.17
CA LEU A 7 11.65 0.78 2.29
C LEU A 7 11.01 2.16 1.99
N PRO A 8 10.00 2.61 2.75
CA PRO A 8 9.36 3.88 2.48
C PRO A 8 10.25 5.04 2.94
N ASP A 9 10.24 6.12 2.16
CA ASP A 9 10.81 7.40 2.53
C ASP A 9 10.03 8.07 3.69
N VAL A 10 10.66 8.99 4.42
CA VAL A 10 10.03 9.71 5.54
C VAL A 10 8.82 10.56 5.12
N HIS A 11 8.73 10.95 3.85
CA HIS A 11 7.61 11.68 3.26
C HIS A 11 6.63 10.77 2.50
N HIS A 12 6.81 9.44 2.53
CA HIS A 12 6.02 8.49 1.74
C HIS A 12 4.51 8.61 1.96
N PHE A 13 4.07 8.78 3.21
CA PHE A 13 2.64 8.88 3.54
C PHE A 13 2.23 10.32 3.82
N LYS A 14 1.33 10.86 2.98
CA LYS A 14 0.82 12.25 3.05
C LYS A 14 1.89 13.35 3.05
N GLY A 15 3.13 13.06 2.69
CA GLY A 15 4.23 14.04 2.65
C GLY A 15 4.89 14.33 4.00
N THR A 16 4.42 13.76 5.11
CA THR A 16 4.88 14.14 6.47
C THR A 16 4.91 13.00 7.48
N GLU A 17 4.33 11.83 7.18
CA GLU A 17 4.05 10.78 8.16
C GLU A 17 4.66 9.42 7.79
N GLY A 18 5.68 9.39 6.92
CA GLY A 18 6.40 8.16 6.56
C GLY A 18 7.15 7.52 7.73
N GLY A 19 7.32 8.24 8.86
CA GLY A 19 7.92 7.71 10.10
C GLY A 19 7.04 6.72 10.88
N ARG A 20 5.77 6.50 10.51
CA ARG A 20 4.86 5.56 11.20
C ARG A 20 4.71 4.23 10.44
N VAL A 21 5.83 3.54 10.21
CA VAL A 21 5.85 2.22 9.56
C VAL A 21 5.64 1.13 10.59
N ALA A 22 4.73 0.19 10.29
CA ALA A 22 4.59 -1.06 11.03
C ALA A 22 5.10 -2.22 10.15
N PRO A 23 6.39 -2.61 10.29
CA PRO A 23 6.94 -3.70 9.48
C PRO A 23 6.35 -5.05 9.92
N LEU A 24 6.19 -5.98 8.98
CA LEU A 24 5.71 -7.34 9.27
C LEU A 24 6.71 -8.15 10.11
N TYR A 25 8.00 -8.02 9.81
CA TYR A 25 9.09 -8.66 10.55
C TYR A 25 10.00 -7.63 11.19
N ARG A 26 10.60 -8.01 12.31
CA ARG A 26 11.50 -7.14 13.10
C ARG A 26 12.87 -6.96 12.47
N HIS A 27 13.28 -7.92 11.63
CA HIS A 27 14.62 -7.98 11.07
C HIS A 27 14.57 -8.26 9.55
N PRO A 28 15.51 -7.70 8.77
CA PRO A 28 15.51 -7.86 7.31
C PRO A 28 15.81 -9.29 6.83
N HIS A 29 16.50 -10.09 7.64
CA HIS A 29 16.96 -11.44 7.27
C HIS A 29 16.50 -12.54 8.23
N GLN A 30 15.61 -12.22 9.17
CA GLN A 30 15.08 -13.19 10.11
C GLN A 30 13.56 -13.10 10.08
N SER A 31 12.91 -14.26 10.00
CA SER A 31 11.46 -14.37 10.05
C SER A 31 10.94 -14.24 11.49
N GLU A 32 11.41 -13.25 12.24
CA GLU A 32 10.85 -12.90 13.55
C GLU A 32 9.68 -11.93 13.34
N PRO A 33 8.42 -12.37 13.54
CA PRO A 33 7.26 -11.51 13.32
C PRO A 33 7.23 -10.35 14.30
N ASN A 34 6.85 -9.18 13.80
CA ASN A 34 6.59 -8.01 14.63
C ASN A 34 5.15 -8.04 15.19
N VAL A 35 4.84 -9.12 15.90
CA VAL A 35 3.52 -9.40 16.47
C VAL A 35 3.67 -9.64 17.97
N THR A 36 2.69 -9.18 18.75
CA THR A 36 2.67 -9.41 20.21
C THR A 36 2.79 -10.91 20.52
N PRO A 37 3.72 -11.31 21.40
CA PRO A 37 3.87 -12.72 21.80
C PRO A 37 2.55 -13.33 22.27
N GLY A 38 2.27 -14.57 21.85
CA GLY A 38 1.05 -15.31 22.20
C GLY A 38 -0.20 -14.96 21.36
N LEU A 39 -0.22 -13.82 20.63
CA LEU A 39 -1.38 -13.42 19.84
C LEU A 39 -1.71 -14.42 18.72
N LEU A 40 -0.72 -14.84 17.93
CA LEU A 40 -0.92 -15.80 16.84
C LEU A 40 -1.42 -17.17 17.35
N GLN A 41 -0.98 -17.58 18.54
CA GLN A 41 -1.44 -18.82 19.18
C GLN A 41 -2.90 -18.71 19.63
N LEU A 42 -3.31 -17.56 20.18
CA LEU A 42 -4.71 -17.31 20.49
C LEU A 42 -5.57 -17.36 19.23
N LEU A 43 -5.18 -16.63 18.18
CA LEU A 43 -5.91 -16.61 16.90
C LEU A 43 -6.02 -18.02 16.29
N THR A 44 -4.94 -18.80 16.35
CA THR A 44 -4.93 -20.20 15.89
C THR A 44 -5.96 -21.04 16.63
N ARG A 45 -6.04 -20.92 17.97
CA ARG A 45 -7.04 -21.63 18.77
C ARG A 45 -8.47 -21.15 18.49
N THR A 46 -8.66 -19.83 18.34
CA THR A 46 -9.98 -19.24 18.09
C THR A 46 -10.55 -19.65 16.74
N HIS A 47 -9.70 -19.75 15.71
CA HIS A 47 -10.16 -20.04 14.34
C HIS A 47 -10.01 -21.50 13.91
N GLY A 48 -9.44 -22.37 14.75
CA GLY A 48 -9.34 -23.81 14.46
C GLY A 48 -8.37 -24.15 13.32
N GLY A 49 -7.44 -23.25 12.99
CA GLY A 49 -6.43 -23.44 11.94
C GLY A 49 -5.21 -22.58 12.19
N THR A 50 -4.05 -22.97 11.64
CA THR A 50 -2.80 -22.24 11.83
C THR A 50 -2.91 -20.82 11.31
N VAL A 51 -2.72 -19.84 12.20
CA VAL A 51 -2.67 -18.41 11.84
C VAL A 51 -1.22 -17.93 11.83
N THR A 52 -0.75 -17.49 10.67
CA THR A 52 0.59 -16.92 10.47
C THR A 52 0.62 -15.40 10.67
N ALA A 53 1.81 -14.81 10.71
CA ALA A 53 1.95 -13.35 10.80
C ALA A 53 1.46 -12.65 9.52
N GLU A 54 1.69 -13.31 8.38
CA GLU A 54 1.24 -12.94 7.04
C GLU A 54 -0.30 -12.94 6.97
N ASP A 55 -0.95 -13.89 7.64
CA ASP A 55 -2.42 -13.93 7.73
C ASP A 55 -2.94 -12.77 8.56
N LEU A 56 -2.33 -12.47 9.69
CA LEU A 56 -2.69 -11.30 10.49
C LEU A 56 -2.45 -9.99 9.71
N PHE A 57 -1.36 -9.88 8.98
CA PHE A 57 -1.07 -8.72 8.13
C PHE A 57 -2.10 -8.55 7.02
N ALA A 58 -2.44 -9.65 6.34
CA ALA A 58 -3.51 -9.67 5.35
C ALA A 58 -4.84 -9.28 5.99
N TYR A 59 -5.19 -9.82 7.16
CA TYR A 59 -6.41 -9.46 7.88
C TYR A 59 -6.49 -7.95 8.13
N ILE A 60 -5.40 -7.33 8.63
CA ILE A 60 -5.30 -5.88 8.82
C ILE A 60 -5.52 -5.13 7.51
N ALA A 61 -4.93 -5.59 6.40
CA ALA A 61 -5.13 -5.01 5.08
C ALA A 61 -6.58 -5.14 4.58
N GLY A 62 -7.24 -6.27 4.85
CA GLY A 62 -8.65 -6.48 4.52
C GLY A 62 -9.56 -5.48 5.24
N ILE A 63 -9.30 -5.25 6.54
CA ILE A 63 -10.10 -4.35 7.40
C ILE A 63 -9.82 -2.87 7.15
N ALA A 64 -8.55 -2.46 7.02
CA ALA A 64 -8.14 -1.05 7.04
C ALA A 64 -7.52 -0.55 5.72
N GLY A 65 -7.47 -1.41 4.70
CA GLY A 65 -6.92 -1.11 3.38
C GLY A 65 -7.82 -0.26 2.46
N HIS A 66 -9.06 0.03 2.86
CA HIS A 66 -10.06 0.67 2.01
C HIS A 66 -10.67 1.93 2.63
N SER A 67 -11.35 2.73 1.80
CA SER A 67 -11.93 4.02 2.18
C SER A 67 -13.08 3.93 3.21
N GLY A 68 -13.68 2.74 3.40
CA GLY A 68 -14.76 2.52 4.36
C GLY A 68 -14.30 2.53 5.82
N TYR A 69 -13.07 2.08 6.11
CA TYR A 69 -12.51 2.08 7.46
C TYR A 69 -12.48 3.46 8.13
N PRO A 70 -11.84 4.50 7.55
CA PRO A 70 -11.82 5.82 8.17
C PRO A 70 -13.21 6.47 8.24
N ARG A 71 -14.15 6.12 7.35
CA ARG A 71 -15.55 6.59 7.43
C ARG A 71 -16.25 6.00 8.65
N ARG A 72 -16.12 4.69 8.86
CA ARG A 72 -16.72 3.98 10.01
C ARG A 72 -16.18 4.47 11.34
N PHE A 73 -14.87 4.73 11.43
CA PHE A 73 -14.21 5.13 12.67
C PHE A 73 -13.91 6.63 12.75
N ALA A 74 -14.58 7.47 11.96
CA ALA A 74 -14.32 8.92 11.89
C ALA A 74 -14.44 9.65 13.24
N ALA A 75 -15.33 9.19 14.12
CA ALA A 75 -15.50 9.73 15.46
C ALA A 75 -14.40 9.30 16.46
N THR A 76 -13.54 8.36 16.07
CA THR A 76 -12.44 7.88 16.94
C THR A 76 -11.29 8.89 16.89
N PRO A 77 -10.76 9.33 18.05
CA PRO A 77 -9.66 10.27 18.06
C PRO A 77 -8.43 9.76 17.28
N ALA A 78 -8.01 10.51 16.26
CA ALA A 78 -6.96 10.12 15.32
C ALA A 78 -5.57 9.89 15.94
N HIS A 79 -5.33 10.39 17.16
CA HIS A 79 -4.01 10.34 17.82
C HIS A 79 -3.60 8.95 18.33
N ARG A 80 -4.51 7.95 18.36
CA ARG A 80 -4.24 6.62 18.95
C ARG A 80 -3.86 5.52 17.95
N GLY A 81 -3.61 5.88 16.69
CA GLY A 81 -3.37 4.90 15.62
C GLY A 81 -4.63 4.13 15.22
N ALA A 82 -4.54 3.32 14.16
CA ALA A 82 -5.66 2.51 13.70
C ALA A 82 -5.92 1.34 14.66
N ARG A 83 -7.19 1.11 15.01
CA ARG A 83 -7.63 -0.05 15.79
C ARG A 83 -8.36 -1.04 14.91
N ILE A 84 -7.90 -2.27 14.93
CA ILE A 84 -8.40 -3.33 14.07
C ILE A 84 -9.30 -4.25 14.91
N PRO A 85 -10.62 -4.30 14.68
CA PRO A 85 -11.47 -5.30 15.32
C PRO A 85 -11.02 -6.70 14.89
N LEU A 86 -10.91 -7.62 15.85
CA LEU A 86 -10.55 -9.01 15.59
C LEU A 86 -11.80 -9.87 15.77
N THR A 87 -12.32 -10.43 14.68
CA THR A 87 -13.49 -11.33 14.73
C THR A 87 -13.17 -12.63 15.47
N ARG A 88 -14.16 -13.22 16.13
CA ARG A 88 -14.11 -14.62 16.61
C ARG A 88 -14.61 -15.61 15.58
N ASP A 89 -15.35 -15.16 14.58
CA ASP A 89 -15.91 -15.99 13.52
C ASP A 89 -14.80 -16.47 12.56
N PRO A 90 -14.53 -17.78 12.48
CA PRO A 90 -13.50 -18.33 11.59
C PRO A 90 -13.78 -18.10 10.10
N ALA A 91 -15.04 -18.08 9.67
CA ALA A 91 -15.40 -17.85 8.29
C ALA A 91 -15.14 -16.40 7.90
N LEU A 92 -15.59 -15.44 8.73
CA LEU A 92 -15.28 -14.02 8.51
C LEU A 92 -13.77 -13.75 8.56
N TRP A 93 -13.03 -14.41 9.45
CA TRP A 93 -11.58 -14.32 9.49
C TRP A 93 -10.96 -14.71 8.14
N ALA A 94 -11.30 -15.90 7.63
CA ALA A 94 -10.77 -16.41 6.38
C ALA A 94 -11.09 -15.49 5.18
N GLU A 95 -12.32 -14.98 5.10
CA GLU A 95 -12.74 -14.06 4.03
C GLU A 95 -11.98 -12.73 4.07
N VAL A 96 -11.79 -12.15 5.26
CA VAL A 96 -11.06 -10.90 5.43
C VAL A 96 -9.58 -11.08 5.11
N VAL A 97 -8.96 -12.17 5.58
CA VAL A 97 -7.58 -12.52 5.23
C VAL A 97 -7.45 -12.59 3.71
N GLU A 98 -8.38 -13.25 3.03
CA GLU A 98 -8.30 -13.43 1.59
C GLU A 98 -8.37 -12.11 0.80
N VAL A 99 -9.34 -11.26 1.16
CA VAL A 99 -9.44 -9.91 0.59
C VAL A 99 -8.21 -9.06 0.92
N GLY A 100 -7.65 -9.27 2.11
CA GLY A 100 -6.40 -8.67 2.55
C GLY A 100 -5.19 -9.04 1.72
N ARG A 101 -5.01 -10.34 1.42
CA ARG A 101 -3.94 -10.84 0.54
C ARG A 101 -4.03 -10.18 -0.83
N ARG A 102 -5.24 -10.11 -1.39
CA ARG A 102 -5.50 -9.41 -2.66
C ARG A 102 -5.12 -7.93 -2.58
N THR A 103 -5.50 -7.24 -1.51
CA THR A 103 -5.16 -5.83 -1.28
C THR A 103 -3.64 -5.62 -1.30
N VAL A 104 -2.89 -6.43 -0.55
CA VAL A 104 -1.42 -6.31 -0.49
C VAL A 104 -0.78 -6.68 -1.82
N TRP A 105 -1.27 -7.70 -2.52
CA TRP A 105 -0.81 -8.05 -3.87
C TRP A 105 -0.95 -6.87 -4.84
N ILE A 106 -2.10 -6.18 -4.82
CA ILE A 106 -2.32 -5.00 -5.67
C ILE A 106 -1.35 -3.87 -5.29
N HIS A 107 -1.24 -3.54 -4.00
CA HIS A 107 -0.36 -2.48 -3.51
C HIS A 107 1.13 -2.72 -3.79
N THR A 108 1.54 -3.98 -3.86
CA THR A 108 2.93 -4.38 -4.10
C THR A 108 3.21 -4.76 -5.55
N TYR A 109 2.29 -4.46 -6.47
CA TYR A 109 2.39 -4.82 -7.88
C TYR A 109 2.73 -6.30 -8.11
N GLY A 110 2.12 -7.19 -7.33
CA GLY A 110 2.26 -8.62 -7.44
C GLY A 110 3.46 -9.25 -6.75
N GLN A 111 4.33 -8.46 -6.09
CA GLN A 111 5.52 -8.97 -5.41
C GLN A 111 5.22 -9.78 -4.16
N ARG A 112 4.09 -9.52 -3.49
CA ARG A 112 3.69 -10.20 -2.25
C ARG A 112 2.31 -10.82 -2.40
N PHE A 113 2.08 -11.92 -1.69
CA PHE A 113 0.78 -12.62 -1.65
C PHE A 113 0.25 -13.10 -3.01
N GLY A 114 1.17 -13.40 -3.94
CA GLY A 114 0.80 -14.04 -5.20
C GLY A 114 0.32 -15.48 -4.99
N SER A 115 -0.61 -15.93 -5.83
CA SER A 115 -1.15 -17.29 -5.83
C SER A 115 -1.57 -17.70 -7.24
N GLU A 116 -1.18 -18.91 -7.67
CA GLU A 116 -1.57 -19.50 -8.96
C GLU A 116 -3.04 -19.90 -9.01
N GLN A 117 -3.69 -20.05 -7.85
CA GLN A 117 -5.06 -20.55 -7.74
C GLN A 117 -6.11 -19.44 -7.82
N ARG A 118 -5.68 -18.19 -8.06
CA ARG A 118 -6.47 -16.97 -7.93
C ARG A 118 -6.07 -15.98 -9.01
N ASP A 119 -6.87 -14.93 -9.20
CA ASP A 119 -6.57 -13.80 -10.11
C ASP A 119 -5.41 -12.91 -9.60
N SER A 120 -4.44 -13.48 -8.88
CA SER A 120 -3.30 -12.81 -8.23
C SER A 120 -2.00 -13.55 -8.53
N THR A 121 -1.72 -13.85 -9.80
CA THR A 121 -0.51 -14.60 -10.20
C THR A 121 0.75 -13.97 -9.59
N PRO A 122 1.66 -14.76 -8.99
CA PRO A 122 2.92 -14.25 -8.43
C PRO A 122 3.74 -13.46 -9.46
N GLY A 123 4.17 -12.24 -9.09
CA GLY A 123 4.99 -11.39 -9.95
C GLY A 123 4.26 -10.75 -11.14
N ALA A 124 3.00 -11.10 -11.39
CA ALA A 124 2.20 -10.45 -12.43
C ALA A 124 1.74 -9.06 -11.96
N ALA A 125 1.83 -8.07 -12.84
CA ALA A 125 1.32 -6.75 -12.55
C ALA A 125 -0.22 -6.77 -12.39
N PRO A 126 -0.80 -6.03 -11.44
CA PRO A 126 -2.24 -5.85 -11.33
C PRO A 126 -2.84 -5.27 -12.61
N ARG A 127 -3.85 -5.95 -13.14
CA ARG A 127 -4.60 -5.56 -14.35
C ARG A 127 -6.10 -5.71 -14.12
N LEU A 128 -6.84 -4.69 -14.53
CA LEU A 128 -8.30 -4.80 -14.65
C LEU A 128 -8.67 -5.85 -15.72
N PRO A 129 -9.92 -6.34 -15.72
CA PRO A 129 -10.43 -7.13 -16.83
C PRO A 129 -10.23 -6.41 -18.18
N PRO A 130 -9.91 -7.10 -19.29
CA PRO A 130 -9.53 -6.46 -20.56
C PRO A 130 -10.49 -5.37 -21.06
N ALA A 131 -11.80 -5.53 -20.83
CA ALA A 131 -12.80 -4.53 -21.23
C ALA A 131 -12.69 -3.20 -20.45
N GLU A 132 -12.15 -3.24 -19.24
CA GLU A 132 -12.07 -2.13 -18.29
C GLU A 132 -10.66 -1.54 -18.17
N GLN A 133 -9.65 -2.16 -18.79
CA GLN A 133 -8.28 -1.66 -18.73
C GLN A 133 -8.15 -0.25 -19.30
N PRO A 134 -7.31 0.62 -18.71
CA PRO A 134 -7.07 1.95 -19.24
C PRO A 134 -6.44 1.88 -20.63
N GLU A 135 -6.93 2.72 -21.53
CA GLU A 135 -6.55 2.70 -22.93
C GLU A 135 -5.90 4.04 -23.31
N CYS A 136 -4.61 4.00 -23.65
CA CYS A 136 -3.90 5.18 -24.15
C CYS A 136 -4.25 5.40 -25.63
N VAL A 137 -5.09 6.40 -25.92
CA VAL A 137 -5.59 6.71 -27.27
C VAL A 137 -4.85 7.87 -27.94
N ALA A 138 -4.03 8.60 -27.18
CA ALA A 138 -3.09 9.59 -27.71
C ALA A 138 -1.83 9.56 -26.85
N ALA A 139 -0.66 9.48 -27.49
CA ALA A 139 0.61 9.35 -26.81
C ALA A 139 0.92 10.58 -25.94
N ILE A 140 1.49 10.35 -24.76
CA ILE A 140 1.93 11.43 -23.88
C ILE A 140 3.33 11.88 -24.32
N GLY A 141 3.51 13.18 -24.53
CA GLY A 141 4.80 13.78 -24.90
C GLY A 141 5.26 13.53 -26.33
N GLU A 142 4.32 13.30 -27.26
CA GLU A 142 4.60 13.17 -28.70
C GLU A 142 5.27 14.42 -29.31
N ASN A 143 5.04 15.59 -28.72
CA ASN A 143 5.74 16.83 -29.05
C ASN A 143 7.17 16.91 -28.48
N HIS A 144 7.71 15.81 -27.93
CA HIS A 144 9.00 15.74 -27.24
C HIS A 144 9.14 16.69 -26.05
N GLU A 145 8.02 17.08 -25.43
CA GLU A 145 8.03 17.95 -24.25
C GLU A 145 7.47 17.23 -23.03
N LEU A 146 7.92 17.65 -21.85
CA LEU A 146 7.25 17.28 -20.60
C LEU A 146 5.92 18.03 -20.47
N PRO A 147 4.82 17.33 -20.13
CA PRO A 147 3.53 17.95 -19.86
C PRO A 147 3.59 18.82 -18.59
N ASP A 148 2.79 19.88 -18.54
CA ASP A 148 2.62 20.73 -17.34
C ASP A 148 1.39 20.39 -16.51
N ARG A 149 0.38 19.81 -17.17
CA ARG A 149 -0.98 19.70 -16.63
C ARG A 149 -1.52 18.29 -16.83
N ILE A 150 -2.28 17.87 -15.82
CA ILE A 150 -3.13 16.69 -15.85
C ILE A 150 -4.56 17.11 -15.52
N SER A 151 -5.53 16.66 -16.30
CA SER A 151 -6.95 16.93 -16.10
C SER A 151 -7.77 15.67 -16.32
N TYR A 152 -9.02 15.70 -15.88
CA TYR A 152 -9.96 14.61 -16.04
C TYR A 152 -11.28 15.13 -16.57
N ASP A 153 -11.81 14.42 -17.55
CA ASP A 153 -13.11 14.67 -18.15
C ASP A 153 -14.06 13.52 -17.78
N ALA A 154 -14.98 13.78 -16.84
CA ALA A 154 -15.88 12.76 -16.29
C ALA A 154 -16.88 12.19 -17.32
N PRO A 155 -17.52 13.00 -18.19
CA PRO A 155 -18.38 12.49 -19.27
C PRO A 155 -17.72 11.46 -20.18
N THR A 156 -16.47 11.69 -20.60
CA THR A 156 -15.75 10.75 -21.49
C THR A 156 -14.89 9.74 -20.73
N ARG A 157 -14.80 9.86 -19.40
CA ARG A 157 -13.93 9.03 -18.54
C ARG A 157 -12.48 9.05 -19.02
N THR A 158 -11.98 10.25 -19.32
CA THR A 158 -10.67 10.46 -19.94
C THR A 158 -9.76 11.27 -19.04
N VAL A 159 -8.55 10.75 -18.79
CA VAL A 159 -7.44 11.52 -18.21
C VAL A 159 -6.63 12.13 -19.36
N SER A 160 -6.42 13.44 -19.33
CA SER A 160 -5.55 14.15 -20.26
C SER A 160 -4.25 14.54 -19.57
N VAL A 161 -3.13 14.21 -20.19
CA VAL A 161 -1.77 14.51 -19.71
C VAL A 161 -1.05 15.28 -20.82
N GLY A 162 -1.04 16.61 -20.73
CA GLY A 162 -0.67 17.45 -21.87
C GLY A 162 -1.56 17.16 -23.08
N THR A 163 -0.96 16.76 -24.20
CA THR A 163 -1.66 16.32 -25.43
C THR A 163 -2.10 14.86 -25.40
N GLY A 164 -1.55 14.06 -24.49
CA GLY A 164 -1.85 12.63 -24.37
C GLY A 164 -3.20 12.38 -23.69
N ARG A 165 -3.83 11.26 -24.02
CA ARG A 165 -5.18 10.89 -23.55
C ARG A 165 -5.26 9.42 -23.18
N ILE A 166 -5.77 9.15 -21.98
CA ILE A 166 -6.05 7.80 -21.48
C ILE A 166 -7.55 7.70 -21.18
N ARG A 167 -8.25 6.80 -21.87
CA ARG A 167 -9.69 6.53 -21.68
C ARG A 167 -9.92 5.40 -20.70
N ARG A 168 -11.19 5.19 -20.35
CA ARG A 168 -11.69 4.13 -19.46
C ARG A 168 -11.20 4.29 -18.01
N VAL A 169 -11.03 5.53 -17.56
CA VAL A 169 -10.69 5.84 -16.17
C VAL A 169 -11.94 6.26 -15.44
N SER A 170 -12.43 5.44 -14.51
CA SER A 170 -13.64 5.79 -13.75
C SER A 170 -13.40 6.99 -12.82
N PRO A 171 -14.44 7.77 -12.46
CA PRO A 171 -14.29 8.88 -11.53
C PRO A 171 -13.71 8.45 -10.18
N GLU A 172 -14.09 7.26 -9.70
CA GLU A 172 -13.60 6.70 -8.43
C GLU A 172 -12.10 6.42 -8.47
N VAL A 173 -11.57 5.97 -9.62
CA VAL A 173 -10.13 5.78 -9.82
C VAL A 173 -9.39 7.11 -9.88
N TRP A 174 -9.95 8.10 -10.58
CA TRP A 174 -9.39 9.44 -10.64
C TRP A 174 -9.34 10.11 -9.25
N ASP A 175 -10.42 9.97 -8.48
CA ASP A 175 -10.56 10.57 -7.15
C ASP A 175 -9.99 9.72 -6.02
N TYR A 176 -9.38 8.58 -6.34
CA TYR A 176 -8.83 7.67 -5.34
C TYR A 176 -7.78 8.38 -4.47
N ARG A 177 -7.96 8.24 -3.16
CA ARG A 177 -7.20 8.97 -2.15
C ARG A 177 -6.57 8.04 -1.14
N ILE A 178 -5.27 8.18 -0.96
CA ILE A 178 -4.55 7.59 0.17
C ILE A 178 -4.15 8.74 1.07
N GLY A 179 -4.71 8.72 2.28
CA GLY A 179 -4.42 9.74 3.26
C GLY A 179 -4.85 11.17 2.87
N GLY A 180 -5.93 11.31 2.10
CA GLY A 180 -6.43 12.62 1.65
C GLY A 180 -5.71 13.18 0.43
N VAL A 181 -4.61 12.54 0.00
CA VAL A 181 -3.88 12.89 -1.22
C VAL A 181 -4.44 12.08 -2.39
N GLN A 182 -4.83 12.77 -3.48
CA GLN A 182 -5.30 12.11 -4.70
C GLN A 182 -4.11 11.47 -5.42
N VAL A 183 -4.15 10.16 -5.63
CA VAL A 183 -2.96 9.36 -5.97
C VAL A 183 -2.43 9.69 -7.36
N ILE A 184 -3.30 9.72 -8.38
CA ILE A 184 -2.88 10.00 -9.78
C ILE A 184 -2.28 11.42 -9.90
N ARG A 185 -2.92 12.43 -9.31
CA ARG A 185 -2.37 13.80 -9.29
C ARG A 185 -1.03 13.88 -8.57
N LYS A 186 -0.88 13.21 -7.43
CA LYS A 186 0.39 13.19 -6.70
C LYS A 186 1.48 12.46 -7.48
N TRP A 187 1.15 11.37 -8.17
CA TRP A 187 2.11 10.68 -9.04
C TRP A 187 2.59 11.58 -10.18
N PHE A 188 1.67 12.33 -10.80
CA PHE A 188 1.97 13.29 -11.86
C PHE A 188 2.73 14.52 -11.37
N SER A 189 2.51 14.97 -10.13
CA SER A 189 3.15 16.17 -9.60
C SER A 189 4.68 16.10 -9.62
N PHE A 190 5.25 14.89 -9.57
CA PHE A 190 6.70 14.65 -9.68
C PHE A 190 7.18 14.43 -11.13
N ARG A 191 6.26 14.30 -12.09
CA ARG A 191 6.50 13.89 -13.49
C ARG A 191 5.92 14.90 -14.47
N LYS A 192 6.26 16.18 -14.26
CA LYS A 192 5.83 17.29 -15.11
C LYS A 192 6.99 18.25 -15.31
N ARG A 193 6.91 19.12 -16.32
CA ARG A 193 8.00 20.04 -16.70
C ARG A 193 8.57 20.85 -15.54
N ARG A 194 7.72 21.23 -14.58
CA ARG A 194 8.12 21.85 -13.31
C ARG A 194 7.56 21.05 -12.13
N PRO A 195 8.28 20.06 -11.58
CA PRO A 195 7.77 19.21 -10.51
C PRO A 195 7.41 19.99 -9.24
N ASP A 196 6.36 19.52 -8.55
CA ASP A 196 5.93 20.06 -7.24
C ASP A 196 6.78 19.44 -6.12
N VAL A 197 8.06 19.80 -6.11
CA VAL A 197 9.03 19.38 -5.09
C VAL A 197 9.60 20.59 -4.39
N GLU A 198 9.97 20.43 -3.12
CA GLU A 198 10.81 21.40 -2.44
C GLU A 198 12.19 21.38 -3.11
N ARG A 199 12.62 22.54 -3.64
CA ARG A 199 13.90 22.66 -4.32
C ARG A 199 14.98 22.89 -3.26
N GLN A 200 15.64 21.82 -2.87
CA GLN A 200 16.66 21.86 -1.82
C GLN A 200 18.08 21.82 -2.40
N THR A 201 18.27 21.21 -3.58
CA THR A 201 19.59 21.07 -4.21
C THR A 201 19.50 21.21 -5.74
N PRO A 202 20.61 21.49 -6.43
CA PRO A 202 20.66 21.50 -7.90
C PRO A 202 20.24 20.16 -8.55
N LEU A 203 20.30 19.04 -7.82
CA LEU A 203 19.82 17.74 -8.30
C LEU A 203 18.31 17.76 -8.61
N ASN A 204 17.54 18.65 -7.98
CA ASN A 204 16.10 18.78 -8.27
C ASN A 204 15.81 19.29 -9.69
N ASP A 205 16.78 19.93 -10.34
CA ASP A 205 16.64 20.45 -11.71
C ASP A 205 17.13 19.44 -12.77
N ILE A 206 17.70 18.30 -12.36
CA ILE A 206 18.05 17.19 -13.26
C ILE A 206 16.77 16.39 -13.54
N LEU A 207 16.10 16.77 -14.62
CA LEU A 207 14.84 16.17 -15.06
C LEU A 207 14.97 15.61 -16.48
N PRO A 208 14.21 14.56 -16.84
CA PRO A 208 14.08 14.17 -18.24
C PRO A 208 13.62 15.35 -19.09
N VAL A 209 14.20 15.53 -20.27
CA VAL A 209 13.81 16.61 -21.19
C VAL A 209 12.48 16.28 -21.88
N THR A 210 12.23 14.99 -22.12
CA THR A 210 11.04 14.47 -22.80
C THR A 210 10.30 13.48 -21.91
N TRP A 211 9.03 13.20 -22.22
CA TRP A 211 8.25 12.17 -21.53
C TRP A 211 8.76 10.76 -21.88
N PRO A 212 9.32 10.01 -20.93
CA PRO A 212 9.76 8.64 -21.20
C PRO A 212 8.55 7.72 -21.40
N SER A 213 8.59 6.84 -22.39
CA SER A 213 7.52 5.84 -22.63
C SER A 213 7.22 4.98 -21.40
N ARG A 214 8.25 4.71 -20.58
CA ARG A 214 8.12 4.01 -19.29
C ARG A 214 7.14 4.69 -18.33
N TRP A 215 7.06 6.02 -18.31
CA TRP A 215 6.10 6.73 -17.44
C TRP A 215 4.66 6.53 -17.89
N THR A 216 4.40 6.37 -19.20
CA THR A 216 3.07 5.97 -19.69
C THR A 216 2.72 4.58 -19.15
N VAL A 217 3.65 3.62 -19.24
CA VAL A 217 3.44 2.26 -18.68
C VAL A 217 3.16 2.32 -17.19
N ASP A 218 3.98 3.03 -16.42
CA ASP A 218 3.80 3.17 -14.97
C ASP A 218 2.46 3.83 -14.60
N LEU A 219 1.99 4.80 -15.40
CA LEU A 219 0.68 5.44 -15.20
C LEU A 219 -0.47 4.46 -15.50
N LEU A 220 -0.38 3.67 -16.57
CA LEU A 220 -1.37 2.64 -16.89
C LEU A 220 -1.39 1.55 -15.79
N ASP A 221 -0.23 1.18 -15.26
CA ASP A 221 -0.09 0.24 -14.14
C ASP A 221 -0.76 0.78 -12.88
N LEU A 222 -0.52 2.06 -12.57
CA LEU A 222 -1.16 2.75 -11.45
C LEU A 222 -2.68 2.76 -11.60
N ILE A 223 -3.20 3.15 -12.78
CA ILE A 223 -4.65 3.21 -13.02
C ILE A 223 -5.28 1.82 -12.89
N ASN A 224 -4.64 0.77 -13.42
CA ASN A 224 -5.10 -0.61 -13.24
C ASN A 224 -5.15 -1.03 -11.76
N ALA A 225 -4.09 -0.76 -11.00
CA ALA A 225 -4.03 -1.09 -9.59
C ALA A 225 -5.13 -0.37 -8.79
N LEU A 226 -5.31 0.93 -9.03
CA LEU A 226 -6.36 1.72 -8.39
C LEU A 226 -7.76 1.22 -8.78
N GLY A 227 -7.99 0.84 -10.03
CA GLY A 227 -9.26 0.26 -10.47
C GLY A 227 -9.58 -1.05 -9.73
N LEU A 228 -8.60 -1.94 -9.58
CA LEU A 228 -8.79 -3.17 -8.81
C LEU A 228 -9.10 -2.89 -7.34
N LEU A 229 -8.49 -1.87 -6.72
CA LEU A 229 -8.81 -1.46 -5.35
C LEU A 229 -10.24 -0.94 -5.26
N VAL A 230 -10.65 -0.06 -6.18
CA VAL A 230 -12.04 0.47 -6.25
C VAL A 230 -13.05 -0.66 -6.35
N VAL A 231 -12.81 -1.66 -7.20
CA VAL A 231 -13.68 -2.85 -7.35
C VAL A 231 -13.73 -3.69 -6.06
N LEU A 232 -12.65 -3.72 -5.28
CA LEU A 232 -12.55 -4.50 -4.05
C LEU A 232 -13.24 -3.82 -2.84
N GLU A 233 -13.29 -2.49 -2.80
CA GLU A 233 -13.76 -1.72 -1.64
C GLU A 233 -15.17 -2.10 -1.15
N PRO A 234 -16.19 -2.33 -2.02
CA PRO A 234 -17.52 -2.71 -1.55
C PRO A 234 -17.53 -4.03 -0.77
N ARG A 235 -16.70 -5.00 -1.17
CA ARG A 235 -16.55 -6.26 -0.44
C ARG A 235 -15.87 -6.03 0.91
N GLN A 236 -14.81 -5.22 0.94
CA GLN A 236 -14.13 -4.85 2.20
C GLN A 236 -15.07 -4.14 3.17
N ALA A 237 -15.89 -3.20 2.68
CA ALA A 237 -16.88 -2.51 3.51
C ALA A 237 -17.90 -3.46 4.13
N ARG A 238 -18.47 -4.39 3.36
CA ARG A 238 -19.40 -5.40 3.89
C ARG A 238 -18.74 -6.28 4.96
N LEU A 239 -17.50 -6.71 4.73
CA LEU A 239 -16.76 -7.53 5.69
C LEU A 239 -16.43 -6.74 6.97
N LEU A 240 -16.04 -5.48 6.86
CA LEU A 240 -15.80 -4.60 8.01
C LEU A 240 -17.07 -4.46 8.86
N ASP A 241 -18.23 -4.27 8.22
CA ASP A 241 -19.51 -4.15 8.92
C ASP A 241 -19.92 -5.46 9.58
N ALA A 242 -19.76 -6.60 8.90
CA ALA A 242 -20.03 -7.93 9.44
C ALA A 242 -19.13 -8.23 10.65
N VAL A 243 -17.82 -8.01 10.54
CA VAL A 243 -16.87 -8.18 11.65
C VAL A 243 -17.24 -7.28 12.82
N SER A 244 -17.52 -6.00 12.56
CA SER A 244 -17.78 -5.05 13.64
C SER A 244 -19.13 -5.28 14.35
N SER A 245 -20.06 -5.98 13.72
CA SER A 245 -21.36 -6.32 14.29
C SER A 245 -21.39 -7.72 14.90
N GLY A 246 -20.36 -8.53 14.62
CA GLY A 246 -20.20 -9.89 15.10
C GLY A 246 -19.44 -10.00 16.43
N PRO A 247 -19.25 -11.22 16.94
CA PRO A 247 -18.50 -11.46 18.16
C PRO A 247 -17.00 -11.16 17.96
N LEU A 248 -16.44 -10.30 18.80
CA LEU A 248 -15.04 -9.86 18.73
C LEU A 248 -14.19 -10.51 19.82
N ILE A 249 -12.90 -10.66 19.54
CA ILE A 249 -11.87 -10.90 20.56
C ILE A 249 -11.67 -9.60 21.33
N THR A 250 -11.93 -9.63 22.62
CA THR A 250 -11.93 -8.46 23.51
C THR A 250 -10.57 -8.25 24.17
N THR A 251 -10.40 -7.10 24.81
CA THR A 251 -9.20 -6.84 25.63
C THR A 251 -9.08 -7.81 26.80
N ASP A 252 -10.21 -8.24 27.38
CA ASP A 252 -10.18 -9.15 28.52
C ASP A 252 -9.79 -10.57 28.10
N ASP A 253 -10.17 -11.02 26.90
CA ASP A 253 -9.66 -12.27 26.33
C ASP A 253 -8.13 -12.25 26.20
N LEU A 254 -7.58 -11.12 25.73
CA LEU A 254 -6.13 -10.95 25.60
C LEU A 254 -5.42 -10.93 26.95
N LYS A 255 -6.03 -10.34 27.99
CA LYS A 255 -5.49 -10.37 29.36
C LYS A 255 -5.55 -11.77 29.95
N SER A 256 -6.70 -12.45 29.85
CA SER A 256 -6.88 -13.82 30.32
C SER A 256 -5.94 -14.80 29.61
N GLY A 257 -5.62 -14.55 28.35
CA GLY A 257 -4.62 -15.31 27.59
C GLY A 257 -3.16 -14.95 27.90
N GLY A 258 -2.89 -14.01 28.81
CA GLY A 258 -1.53 -13.56 29.16
C GLY A 258 -0.81 -12.79 28.05
N ILE A 259 -1.55 -12.28 27.05
CA ILE A 259 -1.01 -11.52 25.90
C ILE A 259 -0.88 -10.04 26.25
N LEU A 260 -1.82 -9.53 27.05
CA LEU A 260 -1.78 -8.19 27.61
C LEU A 260 -1.58 -8.21 29.14
N PRO A 261 -0.80 -7.27 29.70
CA PRO A 261 -0.02 -6.23 29.00
C PRO A 261 1.14 -6.81 28.19
N VAL A 262 1.54 -6.10 27.12
CA VAL A 262 2.65 -6.54 26.27
C VAL A 262 3.93 -6.61 27.12
N PRO A 263 4.68 -7.73 27.10
CA PRO A 263 5.92 -7.85 27.84
C PRO A 263 6.95 -6.77 27.46
N ALA A 264 7.66 -6.22 28.45
CA ALA A 264 8.59 -5.11 28.25
C ALA A 264 9.75 -5.38 27.25
N TYR A 265 10.10 -6.65 27.00
CA TYR A 265 11.11 -6.99 25.99
C TYR A 265 10.55 -6.87 24.56
N ALA A 266 9.24 -7.01 24.40
CA ALA A 266 8.54 -6.95 23.11
C ALA A 266 8.09 -5.52 22.75
N THR A 267 8.10 -4.59 23.70
CA THR A 267 7.82 -3.16 23.45
C THR A 267 9.03 -2.38 22.94
N LYS A 268 10.23 -2.98 22.98
CA LYS A 268 11.46 -2.36 22.50
C LYS A 268 11.61 -2.53 21.00
N GLU A 269 12.15 -1.50 20.37
CA GLU A 269 12.58 -1.59 18.98
C GLU A 269 13.57 -2.74 18.78
N PRO A 270 13.56 -3.41 17.62
CA PRO A 270 14.55 -4.42 17.30
C PRO A 270 15.95 -3.82 17.40
N LYS A 271 16.90 -4.52 18.03
CA LYS A 271 18.27 -4.03 18.07
C LYS A 271 18.81 -3.96 16.64
N PRO A 272 19.44 -2.85 16.22
CA PRO A 272 20.08 -2.79 14.92
C PRO A 272 21.11 -3.92 14.82
N PRO A 273 21.26 -4.56 13.64
CA PRO A 273 22.31 -5.54 13.45
C PRO A 273 23.65 -4.94 13.84
N ARG A 274 24.51 -5.74 14.49
CA ARG A 274 25.87 -5.28 14.85
C ARG A 274 26.53 -4.71 13.59
N LYS A 275 27.08 -3.50 13.69
CA LYS A 275 27.87 -2.90 12.60
C LYS A 275 28.86 -3.96 12.10
N SER A 276 28.82 -4.21 10.80
CA SER A 276 29.81 -5.07 10.16
C SER A 276 31.20 -4.53 10.54
N ARG A 277 32.06 -5.39 11.08
CA ARG A 277 33.49 -5.07 11.28
C ARG A 277 34.27 -5.14 9.97
N ARG A 278 33.65 -5.58 8.87
CA ARG A 278 34.25 -5.51 7.55
C ARG A 278 34.25 -4.05 7.11
N THR A 279 35.43 -3.52 6.86
CA THR A 279 35.64 -2.31 6.08
C THR A 279 34.82 -2.40 4.79
N PRO A 280 34.18 -1.32 4.32
CA PRO A 280 33.62 -1.29 2.97
C PRO A 280 34.61 -1.87 1.97
N GLY A 281 34.14 -2.68 1.03
CA GLY A 281 35.02 -3.23 -0.01
C GLY A 281 35.64 -2.08 -0.82
N PRO A 282 36.83 -2.27 -1.40
CA PRO A 282 37.41 -1.29 -2.33
C PRO A 282 36.37 -0.93 -3.41
N GLY A 283 36.11 0.36 -3.58
CA GLY A 283 35.08 0.88 -4.51
C GLY A 283 33.74 1.31 -3.87
N GLN A 284 33.59 1.24 -2.54
CA GLN A 284 32.43 1.81 -1.83
C GLN A 284 32.71 3.18 -1.18
N GLU A 285 33.94 3.70 -1.29
CA GLU A 285 34.34 4.99 -0.71
C GLU A 285 34.16 6.16 -1.69
N SER A 286 34.19 5.90 -3.01
CA SER A 286 33.87 6.87 -4.05
C SER A 286 32.73 6.34 -4.91
N LEU A 287 31.62 7.07 -4.96
CA LEU A 287 30.69 6.99 -6.07
C LEU A 287 31.17 8.02 -7.09
N ASP A 288 32.01 7.57 -8.02
CA ASP A 288 32.39 8.41 -9.16
C ASP A 288 31.15 8.57 -10.03
N PHE A 289 30.46 9.70 -9.88
CA PHE A 289 29.44 10.13 -10.83
C PHE A 289 30.18 10.61 -12.09
N PRO A 290 29.97 9.99 -13.27
CA PRO A 290 30.52 10.53 -14.50
C PRO A 290 29.93 11.92 -14.74
N ASN A 291 30.82 12.90 -14.95
CA ASN A 291 30.48 14.28 -15.35
C ASN A 291 29.66 14.32 -16.65
#